data_AF-A0A832JCR7-F1
#
_entry.id   AF-A0A832JCR7-F1
#
_cell.length_a   1.000
_cell.length_b   1.000
_cell.length_c   1.000
_cell.angle_alpha   90.00
_cell.angle_beta   90.00
_cell.angle_gamma   90.00
#
_symmetry.space_group_name_H-M   'P 1'
#
loop_
_entity.id
_entity.type
_entity.pdbx_description
1 polymer ?
#
loop_
_entity_poly.entity_id
_entity_poly.type
_entity_poly.pdbx_seq_one_letter_code
_entity_poly.pdbx_strand_id
1 'polypeptide(L)'
;LLNRKPRELSGGQRQRVAMGRAIVREPKVFLMDEPLSNLDAKLRVQTRAELIRLHRTLGITTIYVTHDQVEAMTMGERIAVMNNGAIQQVDTPLNLYHHPANLFVAGFIGSPQMNFVPVRLERRGEGLWVNAGAFQVRLPERWREEAEPYTGRELILGLRPEDIASLRFASFPTNAFNTLRAVVDVVEPMGATDILYLSIGPHTLVASVDSGTSAQEGETGEFALNLEKAHLFDPQTEKALF
;
A
#
# COMPACT_ATOMS: atom_id res chain seq x y z
N LEU A 1 -2.02 -26.25 31.85
CA LEU A 1 -2.39 -24.81 32.01
C LEU A 1 -3.48 -24.61 33.06
N LEU A 2 -4.50 -25.48 33.12
CA LEU A 2 -5.72 -25.27 33.92
C LEU A 2 -5.49 -25.01 35.42
N ASN A 3 -4.45 -25.57 36.03
CA ASN A 3 -4.15 -25.39 37.46
C ASN A 3 -3.21 -24.21 37.77
N ARG A 4 -2.73 -23.47 36.75
CA ARG A 4 -1.79 -22.36 36.93
C ARG A 4 -2.52 -21.03 37.07
N LYS A 5 -2.06 -20.17 37.98
CA LYS A 5 -2.60 -18.82 38.17
C LYS A 5 -2.09 -17.85 37.07
N PRO A 6 -2.81 -16.77 36.75
CA PRO A 6 -2.42 -15.84 35.68
C PRO A 6 -0.99 -15.29 35.77
N ARG A 7 -0.48 -15.06 36.99
CA ARG A 7 0.90 -14.60 37.25
C ARG A 7 1.98 -15.61 36.83
N GLU A 8 1.62 -16.87 36.66
CA GLU A 8 2.53 -17.98 36.33
C GLU A 8 2.57 -18.25 34.82
N LEU A 9 1.82 -17.48 34.03
CA LEU A 9 1.69 -17.64 32.59
C LEU A 9 2.53 -16.60 31.85
N SER A 10 3.11 -16.98 30.70
CA SER A 10 3.73 -16.02 29.77
C SER A 10 2.68 -15.07 29.16
N GLY A 11 3.12 -13.99 28.51
CA GLY A 11 2.23 -13.04 27.81
C GLY A 11 1.27 -13.75 26.85
N GLY A 12 1.81 -14.54 25.92
CA GLY A 12 0.99 -15.32 24.97
C GLY A 12 0.10 -16.39 25.63
N GLN A 13 0.50 -16.95 26.79
CA GLN A 13 -0.37 -17.85 27.54
C GLN A 13 -1.55 -17.11 28.20
N ARG A 14 -1.31 -15.93 28.79
CA ARG A 14 -2.39 -15.10 29.35
C ARG A 14 -3.38 -14.67 28.28
N GLN A 15 -2.89 -14.33 27.09
CA GLN A 15 -3.73 -13.96 25.96
C GLN A 15 -4.61 -15.10 25.46
N ARG A 16 -4.07 -16.32 25.35
CA ARG A 16 -4.87 -17.51 25.02
C ARG A 16 -5.94 -17.81 26.07
N VAL A 17 -5.64 -17.61 27.36
CA VAL A 17 -6.65 -17.74 28.43
C VAL A 17 -7.73 -16.66 28.32
N ALA A 18 -7.35 -15.42 28.01
CA ALA A 18 -8.31 -14.32 27.81
C ALA A 18 -9.24 -14.60 26.62
N MET A 19 -8.70 -15.07 25.49
CA MET A 19 -9.50 -15.52 24.35
C MET A 19 -10.42 -16.68 24.72
N GLY A 20 -9.90 -17.72 25.38
CA GLY A 20 -10.72 -18.86 25.84
C GLY A 20 -11.90 -18.41 26.69
N ARG A 21 -11.67 -17.46 27.60
CA ARG A 21 -12.74 -16.87 28.44
C ARG A 21 -13.78 -16.10 27.62
N ALA A 22 -13.37 -15.46 26.53
CA ALA A 22 -14.27 -14.74 25.64
C ALA A 22 -15.10 -15.70 24.77
N ILE A 23 -14.49 -16.79 24.27
CA ILE A 23 -15.13 -17.79 23.40
C ILE A 23 -16.21 -18.58 24.14
N VAL A 24 -15.95 -19.00 25.38
CA VAL A 24 -16.91 -19.77 26.20
C VAL A 24 -18.22 -19.03 26.45
N ARG A 25 -18.26 -17.71 26.24
CA ARG A 25 -19.47 -16.89 26.39
C ARG A 25 -20.36 -16.83 25.15
N GLU A 26 -19.92 -17.38 24.01
CA GLU A 26 -20.65 -17.35 22.73
C GLU A 26 -21.24 -15.95 22.39
N PRO A 27 -20.41 -14.89 22.40
CA PRO A 27 -20.91 -13.54 22.18
C PRO A 27 -21.36 -13.37 20.72
N LYS A 28 -22.30 -12.44 20.50
CA LYS A 28 -22.69 -12.04 19.14
C LYS A 28 -21.57 -11.28 18.42
N VAL A 29 -20.73 -10.56 19.17
CA VAL A 29 -19.64 -9.73 18.64
C VAL A 29 -18.40 -9.85 19.52
N PHE A 30 -17.24 -10.06 18.90
CA PHE A 30 -15.94 -9.88 19.54
C PHE A 30 -15.39 -8.48 19.27
N LEU A 31 -14.84 -7.87 20.31
CA LEU A 31 -14.09 -6.62 20.22
C LEU A 31 -12.65 -6.91 20.64
N MET A 32 -11.71 -6.59 19.76
CA MET A 32 -10.27 -6.78 20.00
C MET A 32 -9.56 -5.45 19.75
N ASP A 33 -8.87 -4.97 20.78
CA ASP A 33 -8.13 -3.71 20.73
C ASP A 33 -6.63 -4.00 20.82
N GLU A 34 -5.94 -3.86 19.68
CA GLU A 34 -4.51 -4.14 19.47
C GLU A 34 -3.97 -5.38 20.20
N PRO A 35 -4.62 -6.56 20.07
CA PRO A 35 -4.30 -7.68 20.94
C PRO A 35 -2.88 -8.20 20.74
N LEU A 36 -2.25 -7.96 19.59
CA LEU A 36 -0.93 -8.50 19.23
C LEU A 36 0.25 -7.55 19.48
N SER A 37 -0.02 -6.31 19.91
CA SER A 37 0.99 -5.23 20.05
C SER A 37 2.14 -5.60 21.00
N ASN A 38 1.84 -6.30 22.10
CA ASN A 38 2.80 -6.68 23.14
C ASN A 38 3.56 -7.98 22.88
N LEU A 39 3.42 -8.58 21.70
CA LEU A 39 4.10 -9.83 21.33
C LEU A 39 5.34 -9.57 20.47
N ASP A 40 6.37 -10.39 20.65
CA ASP A 40 7.52 -10.43 19.76
C ASP A 40 7.11 -10.84 18.34
N ALA A 41 7.95 -10.52 17.34
CA ALA A 41 7.62 -10.72 15.93
C ALA A 41 7.26 -12.18 15.58
N LYS A 42 7.96 -13.17 16.16
CA LYS A 42 7.70 -14.58 15.86
C LYS A 42 6.37 -15.03 16.45
N LEU A 43 6.13 -14.68 17.71
CA LEU A 43 4.87 -15.01 18.39
C LEU A 43 3.69 -14.24 17.80
N ARG A 44 3.90 -13.02 17.29
CA ARG A 44 2.92 -12.22 16.57
C ARG A 44 2.43 -12.93 15.31
N VAL A 45 3.35 -13.39 14.46
CA VAL A 45 3.01 -14.14 13.23
C VAL A 45 2.22 -15.41 13.55
N GLN A 46 2.65 -16.18 14.55
CA GLN A 46 1.94 -17.39 14.97
C GLN A 46 0.54 -17.07 15.50
N THR A 47 0.42 -16.13 16.43
CA THR A 47 -0.86 -15.78 17.07
C THR A 47 -1.84 -15.18 16.07
N ARG A 48 -1.35 -14.42 15.08
CA ARG A 48 -2.14 -13.92 13.95
C ARG A 48 -2.80 -15.07 13.16
N ALA A 49 -2.02 -16.09 12.81
CA ALA A 49 -2.55 -17.27 12.12
C ALA A 49 -3.58 -18.03 12.97
N GLU A 50 -3.36 -18.13 14.28
CA GLU A 50 -4.32 -18.72 15.23
C GLU A 50 -5.62 -17.93 15.28
N LEU A 51 -5.56 -16.59 15.35
CA LEU A 51 -6.73 -15.71 15.33
C LEU A 51 -7.54 -15.83 14.04
N ILE A 52 -6.88 -15.84 12.89
CA ILE A 52 -7.54 -16.01 11.58
C ILE A 52 -8.30 -17.35 11.53
N ARG A 53 -7.66 -18.44 11.99
CA ARG A 53 -8.30 -19.76 12.03
C ARG A 53 -9.49 -19.75 12.98
N LEU A 54 -9.32 -19.18 14.17
CA LEU A 54 -10.38 -19.09 15.16
C LEU A 54 -11.60 -18.31 14.66
N HIS A 55 -11.38 -17.14 14.06
CA HIS A 55 -12.45 -16.33 13.46
C HIS A 55 -13.23 -17.13 12.42
N ARG A 56 -12.52 -17.81 11.50
CA ARG A 56 -13.15 -18.67 10.48
C ARG A 56 -13.92 -19.85 11.07
N THR A 57 -13.44 -20.45 12.16
CA THR A 57 -14.13 -21.58 12.81
C THR A 57 -15.39 -21.13 13.54
N LEU A 58 -15.34 -19.98 14.22
CA LEU A 58 -16.45 -19.51 15.04
C LEU A 58 -17.52 -18.78 14.21
N GLY A 59 -17.13 -18.07 13.16
CA GLY A 59 -18.06 -17.28 12.33
C GLY A 59 -18.72 -16.11 13.10
N ILE A 60 -18.15 -15.71 14.24
CA ILE A 60 -18.67 -14.62 15.06
C ILE A 60 -18.18 -13.28 14.50
N THR A 61 -19.07 -12.28 14.48
CA THR A 61 -18.70 -10.93 14.04
C THR A 61 -17.57 -10.38 14.92
N THR A 62 -16.48 -9.92 14.32
CA THR A 62 -15.31 -9.45 15.05
C THR A 62 -14.94 -8.05 14.59
N ILE A 63 -14.80 -7.12 15.53
CA ILE A 63 -14.19 -5.80 15.31
C ILE A 63 -12.78 -5.85 15.90
N TYR A 64 -11.80 -5.64 15.04
CA TYR A 64 -10.39 -5.69 15.38
C TYR A 64 -9.75 -4.33 15.10
N VAL A 65 -9.15 -3.72 16.11
CA VAL A 65 -8.46 -2.43 16.01
C VAL A 65 -6.95 -2.68 16.00
N THR A 66 -6.25 -2.05 15.05
CA THR A 66 -4.79 -2.12 14.91
C THR A 66 -4.27 -0.93 14.12
N HIS A 67 -3.04 -0.53 14.41
CA HIS A 67 -2.25 0.40 13.59
C HIS A 67 -1.30 -0.33 12.63
N ASP A 68 -1.21 -1.66 12.71
CA ASP A 68 -0.35 -2.48 11.85
C ASP A 68 -1.08 -2.82 10.54
N GLN A 69 -0.58 -2.28 9.43
CA GLN A 69 -1.15 -2.49 8.10
C GLN A 69 -1.14 -3.97 7.70
N VAL A 70 -0.09 -4.72 8.05
CA VAL A 70 0.00 -6.15 7.70
C VAL A 70 -1.06 -6.94 8.47
N GLU A 71 -1.35 -6.58 9.72
CA GLU A 71 -2.48 -7.17 10.46
C GLU A 71 -3.81 -6.88 9.77
N ALA A 72 -4.08 -5.61 9.46
CA ALA A 72 -5.33 -5.22 8.80
C ALA A 72 -5.50 -5.96 7.46
N MET A 73 -4.47 -5.95 6.62
CA MET A 73 -4.49 -6.52 5.27
C MET A 73 -4.62 -8.05 5.25
N THR A 74 -4.12 -8.75 6.28
CA THR A 74 -4.12 -10.23 6.31
C THR A 74 -5.28 -10.83 7.10
N MET A 75 -5.86 -10.08 8.04
CA MET A 75 -6.93 -10.57 8.91
C MET A 75 -8.31 -10.03 8.53
N GLY A 76 -8.38 -8.83 7.97
CA GLY A 76 -9.64 -8.15 7.68
C GLY A 76 -10.36 -8.73 6.47
N GLU A 77 -11.65 -9.05 6.64
CA GLU A 77 -12.56 -9.24 5.50
C GLU A 77 -12.90 -7.88 4.85
N ARG A 78 -13.05 -6.86 5.71
CA ARG A 78 -13.12 -5.44 5.36
C ARG A 78 -12.30 -4.66 6.38
N ILE A 79 -11.77 -3.52 5.95
CA ILE A 79 -10.97 -2.62 6.77
C ILE A 79 -11.61 -1.24 6.69
N ALA A 80 -11.83 -0.61 7.84
CA ALA A 80 -12.21 0.79 7.94
C ALA A 80 -10.96 1.62 8.22
N VAL A 81 -10.43 2.31 7.22
CA VAL A 81 -9.30 3.22 7.37
C VAL A 81 -9.81 4.52 8.00
N MET A 82 -9.18 4.95 9.09
CA MET A 82 -9.57 6.15 9.83
C MET A 82 -8.41 7.14 9.92
N ASN A 83 -8.74 8.42 9.85
CA ASN A 83 -7.81 9.53 10.08
C ASN A 83 -8.51 10.63 10.87
N ASN A 84 -7.86 11.17 11.90
CA ASN A 84 -8.38 12.26 12.74
C ASN A 84 -9.84 12.06 13.21
N GLY A 85 -10.18 10.83 13.59
CA GLY A 85 -11.53 10.47 14.07
C GLY A 85 -12.59 10.28 12.97
N ALA A 86 -12.24 10.45 11.70
CA ALA A 86 -13.14 10.24 10.57
C ALA A 86 -12.76 9.01 9.75
N ILE A 87 -13.76 8.24 9.35
CA ILE A 87 -13.59 7.13 8.39
C ILE A 87 -13.27 7.73 7.02
N GLN A 88 -12.16 7.30 6.45
CA GLN A 88 -11.70 7.71 5.13
C GLN A 88 -12.24 6.77 4.04
N GLN A 89 -12.19 5.46 4.29
CA GLN A 89 -12.69 4.44 3.37
C GLN A 89 -12.97 3.13 4.12
N VAL A 90 -14.00 2.37 3.69
CA VAL A 90 -14.31 1.04 4.23
C VAL A 90 -14.49 0.04 3.09
N ASP A 91 -13.48 -0.79 2.85
CA ASP A 91 -13.51 -1.75 1.75
C ASP A 91 -12.73 -3.03 2.10
N THR A 92 -12.70 -3.98 1.15
CA THR A 92 -11.81 -5.14 1.21
C THR A 92 -10.35 -4.69 1.16
N PRO A 93 -9.41 -5.49 1.72
CA PRO A 93 -7.99 -5.15 1.71
C PRO A 93 -7.45 -4.79 0.32
N LEU A 94 -7.77 -5.61 -0.69
CA LEU A 94 -7.28 -5.40 -2.05
C LEU A 94 -7.91 -4.16 -2.71
N ASN A 95 -9.18 -3.89 -2.47
CA ASN A 95 -9.80 -2.67 -3.00
C ASN A 95 -9.22 -1.41 -2.36
N LEU A 96 -8.92 -1.40 -1.05
CA LEU A 96 -8.23 -0.27 -0.42
C LEU A 96 -6.85 -0.02 -1.04
N TYR A 97 -6.15 -1.10 -1.37
CA TYR A 97 -4.82 -1.03 -1.96
C TYR A 97 -4.85 -0.48 -3.39
N HIS A 98 -5.75 -1.01 -4.22
CA HIS A 98 -5.85 -0.74 -5.65
C HIS A 98 -6.75 0.44 -6.02
N HIS A 99 -7.67 0.84 -5.15
CA HIS A 99 -8.63 1.91 -5.38
C HIS A 99 -8.75 2.80 -4.13
N PRO A 100 -7.65 3.45 -3.70
CA PRO A 100 -7.68 4.34 -2.56
C PRO A 100 -8.56 5.57 -2.87
N ALA A 101 -9.47 5.92 -1.96
CA ALA A 101 -10.41 7.02 -2.17
C ALA A 101 -9.75 8.41 -2.12
N ASN A 102 -8.58 8.53 -1.49
CA ASN A 102 -7.85 9.79 -1.32
C ASN A 102 -6.35 9.54 -1.06
N LEU A 103 -5.57 10.63 -1.07
CA LEU A 103 -4.13 10.61 -0.83
C LEU A 103 -3.75 9.95 0.49
N PHE A 104 -4.53 10.18 1.55
CA PHE A 104 -4.27 9.56 2.85
C PHE A 104 -4.34 8.05 2.77
N VAL A 105 -5.42 7.47 2.22
CA VAL A 105 -5.54 6.01 2.09
C VAL A 105 -4.44 5.45 1.18
N ALA A 106 -4.16 6.14 0.06
CA ALA A 106 -3.13 5.75 -0.89
C ALA A 106 -1.72 5.71 -0.25
N GLY A 107 -1.38 6.70 0.57
CA GLY A 107 -0.09 6.79 1.25
C GLY A 107 -0.02 5.93 2.51
N PHE A 108 -1.17 5.67 3.15
CA PHE A 108 -1.24 4.90 4.38
C PHE A 108 -1.26 3.39 4.16
N ILE A 109 -1.89 2.89 3.09
CA ILE A 109 -1.96 1.45 2.82
C ILE A 109 -0.87 1.07 1.85
N GLY A 110 0.09 0.24 2.27
CA GLY A 110 1.18 -0.27 1.42
C GLY A 110 2.56 0.11 1.95
N SER A 111 3.52 -0.80 1.79
CA SER A 111 4.91 -0.60 2.21
C SER A 111 5.86 -1.20 1.16
N PRO A 112 6.73 -0.40 0.51
CA PRO A 112 6.90 1.05 0.70
C PRO A 112 5.66 1.86 0.26
N GLN A 113 5.60 3.13 0.69
CA GLN A 113 4.45 4.00 0.42
C GLN A 113 4.32 4.33 -1.06
N MET A 114 3.10 4.69 -1.50
CA MET A 114 2.86 5.19 -2.86
C MET A 114 3.71 6.44 -3.12
N ASN A 115 4.27 6.53 -4.33
CA ASN A 115 4.92 7.74 -4.80
C ASN A 115 3.88 8.79 -5.15
N PHE A 116 4.09 10.04 -4.72
CA PHE A 116 3.25 11.17 -5.07
C PHE A 116 4.07 12.24 -5.79
N VAL A 117 3.68 12.58 -7.01
CA VAL A 117 4.37 13.59 -7.83
C VAL A 117 3.39 14.67 -8.26
N PRO A 118 3.64 15.95 -7.96
CA PRO A 118 2.88 17.04 -8.55
C PRO A 118 3.06 17.06 -10.08
N VAL A 119 1.96 17.04 -10.81
CA VAL A 119 1.95 17.02 -12.27
C VAL A 119 0.94 18.01 -12.83
N ARG A 120 1.16 18.43 -14.07
CA ARG A 120 0.14 19.10 -14.87
C ARG A 120 -0.43 18.14 -15.90
N LEU A 121 -1.76 18.05 -15.98
CA LEU A 121 -2.40 17.27 -17.02
C LEU A 121 -2.47 18.08 -18.32
N GLU A 122 -1.94 17.55 -19.42
CA GLU A 122 -1.86 18.23 -20.70
C GLU A 122 -2.45 17.37 -21.82
N ARG A 123 -3.17 18.01 -22.75
CA ARG A 123 -3.59 17.35 -23.99
C ARG A 123 -2.58 17.63 -25.08
N ARG A 124 -2.07 16.58 -25.73
CA ARG A 124 -1.15 16.67 -26.88
C ARG A 124 -1.64 15.76 -28.00
N GLY A 125 -2.11 16.38 -29.08
CA GLY A 125 -2.83 15.66 -30.13
C GLY A 125 -4.04 14.92 -29.54
N GLU A 126 -4.11 13.62 -29.78
CA GLU A 126 -5.15 12.76 -29.21
C GLU A 126 -4.82 12.21 -27.82
N GLY A 127 -3.60 12.36 -27.28
CA GLY A 127 -3.23 11.79 -25.97
C GLY A 127 -3.39 12.76 -24.80
N LEU A 128 -3.69 12.23 -23.61
CA LEU A 128 -3.51 12.92 -22.34
C LEU A 128 -2.14 12.56 -21.73
N TRP A 129 -1.44 13.57 -21.23
CA TRP A 129 -0.09 13.46 -20.71
C TRP A 129 -0.03 14.05 -19.32
N VAL A 130 0.66 13.36 -18.41
CA VAL A 130 1.05 13.92 -17.12
C VAL A 130 2.45 14.50 -17.24
N ASN A 131 2.58 15.78 -16.90
CA ASN A 131 3.83 16.52 -17.00
C ASN A 131 4.34 16.90 -15.61
N ALA A 132 5.42 16.27 -15.16
CA ALA A 132 6.08 16.55 -13.89
C ALA A 132 7.24 17.57 -14.03
N GLY A 133 7.40 18.19 -15.21
CA GLY A 133 8.54 19.03 -15.55
C GLY A 133 9.78 18.23 -15.90
N ALA A 134 10.30 17.43 -14.97
CA ALA A 134 11.51 16.62 -15.17
C ALA A 134 11.27 15.35 -16.02
N PHE A 135 10.03 14.86 -16.05
CA PHE A 135 9.60 13.77 -16.93
C PHE A 135 8.15 14.00 -17.38
N GLN A 136 7.78 13.35 -18.47
CA GLN A 136 6.44 13.40 -19.05
C GLN A 136 6.06 12.01 -19.53
N VAL A 137 4.86 11.57 -19.20
CA VAL A 137 4.36 10.26 -19.63
C VAL A 137 2.92 10.37 -20.08
N ARG A 138 2.53 9.51 -21.02
CA ARG A 138 1.18 9.49 -21.61
C ARG A 138 0.29 8.57 -20.81
N LEU A 139 -0.84 9.06 -20.34
CA LEU A 139 -1.85 8.23 -19.69
C LEU A 139 -2.44 7.23 -20.71
N PRO A 140 -2.65 5.97 -20.29
CA PRO A 140 -3.43 5.01 -21.04
C PRO A 140 -4.81 5.53 -21.44
N GLU A 141 -5.30 5.04 -22.57
CA GLU A 141 -6.60 5.42 -23.13
C GLU A 141 -7.75 5.23 -22.15
N ARG A 142 -7.66 4.19 -21.31
CA ARG A 142 -8.72 3.83 -20.38
C ARG A 142 -8.97 4.86 -19.29
N TRP A 143 -8.02 5.77 -19.03
CA TRP A 143 -8.16 6.84 -18.04
C TRP A 143 -8.64 8.15 -18.67
N ARG A 144 -8.88 8.16 -19.98
CA ARG A 144 -9.24 9.39 -20.70
C ARG A 144 -10.52 9.99 -20.14
N GLU A 145 -11.56 9.19 -19.98
CA GLU A 145 -12.88 9.69 -19.58
C GLU A 145 -12.83 10.37 -18.21
N GLU A 146 -12.13 9.77 -17.24
CA GLU A 146 -11.96 10.29 -15.89
C GLU A 146 -11.01 11.49 -15.85
N ALA A 147 -9.95 11.50 -16.66
CA ALA A 147 -8.91 12.54 -16.61
C ALA A 147 -9.23 13.78 -17.48
N GLU A 148 -9.91 13.63 -18.62
CA GLU A 148 -10.14 14.70 -19.59
C GLU A 148 -10.78 15.97 -18.99
N PRO A 149 -11.75 15.90 -18.05
CA PRO A 149 -12.32 17.08 -17.39
C PRO A 149 -11.31 17.94 -16.61
N TYR A 150 -10.15 17.37 -16.27
CA TYR A 150 -9.08 18.03 -15.51
C TYR A 150 -7.94 18.52 -16.40
N THR A 151 -8.09 18.47 -17.73
CA THR A 151 -7.07 18.95 -18.67
C THR A 151 -6.66 20.40 -18.37
N GLY A 152 -5.36 20.63 -18.31
CA GLY A 152 -4.74 21.93 -18.03
C GLY A 152 -4.53 22.23 -16.55
N ARG A 153 -5.07 21.42 -15.63
CA ARG A 153 -4.96 21.58 -14.18
C ARG A 153 -3.71 20.92 -13.60
N GLU A 154 -3.34 21.37 -12.41
CA GLU A 154 -2.36 20.70 -11.55
C GLU A 154 -3.06 19.59 -10.76
N LEU A 155 -2.43 18.41 -10.74
CA LEU A 155 -2.89 17.17 -10.11
C LEU A 155 -1.71 16.52 -9.38
N ILE A 156 -1.98 15.47 -8.61
CA ILE A 156 -0.95 14.63 -8.01
C ILE A 156 -1.02 13.25 -8.66
N LEU A 157 0.08 12.82 -9.27
CA LEU A 157 0.26 11.46 -9.78
C LEU A 157 0.65 10.54 -8.63
N GLY A 158 -0.16 9.51 -8.40
CA GLY A 158 0.15 8.39 -7.52
C GLY A 158 0.65 7.19 -8.31
N LEU A 159 1.76 6.58 -7.89
CA LEU A 159 2.21 5.30 -8.45
C LEU A 159 2.87 4.45 -7.37
N ARG A 160 2.47 3.18 -7.27
CA ARG A 160 3.07 2.26 -6.29
C ARG A 160 4.52 1.92 -6.66
N PRO A 161 5.41 1.70 -5.68
CA PRO A 161 6.79 1.32 -5.96
C PRO A 161 6.93 0.08 -6.85
N GLU A 162 6.09 -0.95 -6.66
CA GLU A 162 6.11 -2.17 -7.48
C GLU A 162 5.59 -1.97 -8.91
N ASP A 163 5.01 -0.81 -9.21
CA ASP A 163 4.56 -0.42 -10.54
C ASP A 163 5.59 0.46 -11.28
N ILE A 164 6.80 0.58 -10.71
CA ILE A 164 7.99 1.13 -11.33
C ILE A 164 9.00 0.00 -11.52
N ALA A 165 9.31 -0.33 -12.77
CA ALA A 165 10.25 -1.39 -13.09
C ALA A 165 11.48 -0.82 -13.82
N SER A 166 12.63 -1.45 -13.64
CA SER A 166 13.72 -1.28 -14.60
C SER A 166 13.24 -1.69 -15.98
N LEU A 167 13.54 -0.89 -17.01
CA LEU A 167 13.04 -1.11 -18.37
C LEU A 167 13.37 -2.52 -18.90
N ARG A 168 14.52 -3.08 -18.50
CA ARG A 168 14.97 -4.41 -18.91
C ARG A 168 14.16 -5.55 -18.31
N PHE A 169 13.50 -5.32 -17.17
CA PHE A 169 12.81 -6.34 -16.37
C PHE A 169 11.32 -6.03 -16.20
N ALA A 170 10.79 -5.05 -16.94
CA ALA A 170 9.38 -4.69 -16.89
C ALA A 170 8.51 -5.88 -17.34
N SER A 171 7.55 -6.26 -16.49
CA SER A 171 6.58 -7.33 -16.75
C SER A 171 5.29 -6.84 -17.43
N PHE A 172 5.30 -5.58 -17.89
CA PHE A 172 4.19 -4.91 -18.55
C PHE A 172 4.66 -4.20 -19.83
N PRO A 173 3.76 -3.85 -20.77
CA PRO A 173 4.15 -3.19 -22.01
C PRO A 173 4.89 -1.88 -21.78
N THR A 174 6.05 -1.72 -22.43
CA THR A 174 6.88 -0.52 -22.35
C THR A 174 7.00 0.15 -23.72
N ASN A 175 7.04 1.48 -23.71
CA ASN A 175 7.23 2.31 -24.88
C ASN A 175 7.82 3.68 -24.47
N ALA A 176 8.18 4.51 -25.45
CA ALA A 176 8.79 5.82 -25.18
C ALA A 176 7.89 6.80 -24.41
N PHE A 177 6.60 6.49 -24.23
CA PHE A 177 5.64 7.35 -23.55
C PHE A 177 5.37 6.95 -22.10
N ASN A 178 5.93 5.83 -21.62
CA ASN A 178 5.83 5.43 -20.21
C ASN A 178 7.20 5.11 -19.59
N THR A 179 8.28 5.60 -20.19
CA THR A 179 9.64 5.43 -19.69
C THR A 179 10.26 6.76 -19.26
N LEU A 180 11.18 6.67 -18.30
CA LEU A 180 11.95 7.80 -17.82
C LEU A 180 13.39 7.37 -17.49
N ARG A 181 14.28 8.36 -17.40
CA ARG A 181 15.65 8.19 -16.94
C ARG A 181 15.79 8.77 -15.55
N ALA A 182 16.40 8.03 -14.64
CA ALA A 182 16.61 8.43 -13.25
C ALA A 182 17.99 8.01 -12.77
N VAL A 183 18.56 8.77 -11.84
CA VAL A 183 19.76 8.36 -11.11
C VAL A 183 19.32 7.51 -9.92
N VAL A 184 19.99 6.37 -9.70
CA VAL A 184 19.78 5.55 -8.51
C VAL A 184 20.57 6.17 -7.37
N ASP A 185 19.90 6.79 -6.41
CA ASP A 185 20.55 7.44 -5.26
C ASP A 185 20.92 6.43 -4.17
N VAL A 186 20.00 5.51 -3.88
CA VAL A 186 20.14 4.50 -2.82
C VAL A 186 19.56 3.17 -3.29
N VAL A 187 20.24 2.07 -2.95
CA VAL A 187 19.73 0.71 -3.11
C VAL A 187 19.58 0.07 -1.74
N GLU A 188 18.36 -0.36 -1.39
CA GLU A 188 18.08 -1.13 -0.18
C GLU A 188 17.77 -2.59 -0.54
N PRO A 189 18.72 -3.53 -0.33
CA PRO A 189 18.49 -4.93 -0.61
C PRO A 189 17.55 -5.56 0.44
N MET A 190 16.43 -6.12 -0.01
CA MET A 190 15.41 -6.76 0.85
C MET A 190 15.30 -8.28 0.61
N GLY A 191 16.33 -8.88 0.00
CA GLY A 191 16.39 -10.30 -0.31
C GLY A 191 15.92 -10.60 -1.72
N ALA A 192 14.62 -10.90 -1.90
CA ALA A 192 14.07 -11.20 -3.22
C ALA A 192 13.80 -9.94 -4.07
N THR A 193 13.69 -8.79 -3.41
CA THR A 193 13.42 -7.49 -4.01
C THR A 193 14.43 -6.48 -3.53
N ASP A 194 14.72 -5.48 -4.35
CA ASP A 194 15.46 -4.29 -3.98
C ASP A 194 14.53 -3.08 -4.00
N ILE A 195 14.66 -2.22 -2.99
CA ILE A 195 14.00 -0.91 -2.99
C ILE A 195 15.00 0.12 -3.51
N LEU A 196 14.67 0.76 -4.61
CA LEU A 196 15.49 1.78 -5.26
C LEU A 196 14.92 3.15 -4.97
N TYR A 197 15.77 4.09 -4.55
CA TYR A 197 15.43 5.51 -4.49
C TYR A 197 16.01 6.17 -5.73
N LEU A 198 15.12 6.74 -6.54
CA LEU A 198 15.38 7.24 -7.88
C LEU A 198 15.24 8.76 -7.90
N SER A 199 16.26 9.46 -8.36
CA SER A 199 16.27 10.92 -8.49
C SER A 199 16.05 11.35 -9.94
N ILE A 200 15.06 12.24 -10.14
CA ILE A 200 14.63 12.73 -11.45
C ILE A 200 14.35 14.23 -11.34
N GLY A 201 15.36 15.05 -11.61
CA GLY A 201 15.26 16.49 -11.42
C GLY A 201 14.98 16.83 -9.95
N PRO A 202 13.86 17.51 -9.62
CA PRO A 202 13.50 17.82 -8.23
C PRO A 202 12.73 16.68 -7.52
N HIS A 203 12.41 15.59 -8.21
CA HIS A 203 11.54 14.53 -7.69
C HIS A 203 12.35 13.31 -7.24
N THR A 204 11.90 12.67 -6.17
CA THR A 204 12.37 11.36 -5.72
C THR A 204 11.25 10.35 -5.87
N LEU A 205 11.52 9.23 -6.54
CA LEU A 205 10.62 8.09 -6.67
C LEU A 205 11.23 6.87 -5.97
N VAL A 206 10.41 6.05 -5.36
CA VAL A 206 10.76 4.76 -4.80
C VAL A 206 10.24 3.68 -5.75
N ALA A 207 11.11 2.77 -6.17
CA ALA A 207 10.75 1.60 -6.96
C ALA A 207 11.01 0.32 -6.15
N SER A 208 10.15 -0.68 -6.29
CA SER A 208 10.39 -2.02 -5.75
C SER A 208 10.60 -2.97 -6.92
N VAL A 209 11.84 -3.40 -7.11
CA VAL A 209 12.25 -4.21 -8.25
C VAL A 209 12.74 -5.59 -7.80
N ASP A 210 12.83 -6.54 -8.73
CA ASP A 210 13.44 -7.84 -8.47
C ASP A 210 14.95 -7.66 -8.17
N SER A 211 15.49 -8.42 -7.20
CA SER A 211 16.91 -8.39 -6.84
C SER A 211 17.88 -8.69 -8.00
N GLY A 212 17.42 -9.34 -9.07
CA GLY A 212 18.19 -9.58 -10.29
C GLY A 212 18.48 -8.32 -11.13
N THR A 213 17.86 -7.19 -10.80
CA THR A 213 17.94 -5.95 -11.59
C THR A 213 19.36 -5.36 -11.66
N SER A 214 20.24 -5.73 -10.72
CA SER A 214 21.66 -5.31 -10.67
C SER A 214 21.87 -3.79 -10.74
N ALA A 215 20.95 -3.01 -10.17
CA ALA A 215 21.06 -1.55 -10.11
C ALA A 215 22.19 -1.14 -9.16
N GLN A 216 22.96 -0.11 -9.51
CA GLN A 216 24.05 0.41 -8.68
C GLN A 216 23.81 1.87 -8.33
N GLU A 217 24.19 2.24 -7.11
CA GLU A 217 24.13 3.63 -6.64
C GLU A 217 25.01 4.54 -7.51
N GLY A 218 24.48 5.72 -7.83
CA GLY A 218 25.09 6.70 -8.71
C GLY A 218 24.90 6.45 -10.21
N GLU A 219 24.40 5.29 -10.63
CA GLU A 219 24.14 5.02 -12.04
C GLU A 219 22.84 5.63 -12.53
N THR A 220 22.83 6.05 -13.81
CA THR A 220 21.60 6.45 -14.49
C THR A 220 20.96 5.24 -15.15
N GLY A 221 19.77 4.85 -14.68
CA GLY A 221 18.96 3.78 -15.24
C GLY A 221 17.80 4.30 -16.10
N GLU A 222 17.24 3.39 -16.91
CA GLU A 222 15.94 3.57 -17.58
C GLU A 222 14.88 2.77 -16.86
N PHE A 223 13.77 3.43 -16.53
CA PHE A 223 12.67 2.86 -15.78
C PHE A 223 11.37 3.00 -16.56
N ALA A 224 10.51 2.00 -16.47
CA ALA A 224 9.18 2.00 -17.03
C ALA A 224 8.15 2.16 -15.91
N LEU A 225 7.11 2.95 -16.17
CA LEU A 225 5.98 3.17 -15.27
C LEU A 225 4.78 2.37 -15.77
N ASN A 226 4.20 1.56 -14.89
CA ASN A 226 2.94 0.89 -15.18
C ASN A 226 1.77 1.84 -14.96
N LEU A 227 1.55 2.73 -15.94
CA LEU A 227 0.46 3.70 -15.89
C LEU A 227 -0.91 3.06 -15.96
N GLU A 228 -0.98 1.75 -16.21
CA GLU A 228 -2.22 1.01 -16.06
C GLU A 228 -2.67 0.87 -14.58
N LYS A 229 -1.85 1.30 -13.63
CA LYS A 229 -2.20 1.32 -12.20
C LYS A 229 -1.86 2.67 -11.57
N ALA A 230 -1.69 3.69 -12.40
CA ALA A 230 -1.54 5.04 -11.91
C ALA A 230 -2.84 5.53 -11.27
N HIS A 231 -2.68 6.44 -10.32
CA HIS A 231 -3.75 7.21 -9.72
C HIS A 231 -3.55 8.69 -9.99
N LEU A 232 -4.64 9.44 -10.11
CA LEU A 232 -4.59 10.90 -10.08
C LEU A 232 -5.42 11.42 -8.92
N PHE A 233 -4.90 12.41 -8.21
CA PHE A 233 -5.59 13.05 -7.09
C PHE A 233 -5.73 14.55 -7.33
N ASP A 234 -6.85 15.10 -6.88
CA ASP A 234 -7.05 16.55 -6.84
C ASP A 234 -6.25 17.13 -5.65
N PRO A 235 -5.37 18.11 -5.85
CA PRO A 235 -4.49 18.63 -4.79
C PRO A 235 -5.24 19.48 -3.76
N GLN A 236 -6.45 19.97 -4.06
CA GLN A 236 -7.25 20.77 -3.13
C GLN A 236 -8.13 19.89 -2.25
N THR A 237 -8.75 18.86 -2.83
CA THR A 237 -9.66 17.96 -2.09
C THR A 237 -8.99 16.68 -1.61
N GLU A 238 -7.80 16.38 -2.11
CA GLU A 238 -7.04 15.13 -1.91
C GLU A 238 -7.73 13.86 -2.39
N LYS A 239 -8.90 13.97 -3.04
CA LYS A 239 -9.67 12.83 -3.54
C LYS A 239 -9.05 12.24 -4.78
N ALA A 240 -9.14 10.91 -4.91
CA ALA A 240 -8.79 10.20 -6.12
C ALA A 240 -9.80 10.52 -7.23
N LEU A 241 -9.27 10.76 -8.43
CA LEU A 241 -10.03 10.77 -9.68
C LEU A 241 -10.22 9.33 -10.16
N PHE A 242 -9.17 8.51 -10.01
CA PHE A 242 -9.13 7.06 -10.22
C PHE A 242 -7.95 6.45 -9.45
#